data_AF-F4W3T5-F1
#
_entry.id   AF-F4W3T5-F1
#
_cell.length_a   1.000
_cell.length_b   1.000
_cell.length_c   1.000
_cell.angle_alpha   90.00
_cell.angle_beta   90.00
_cell.angle_gamma   90.00
#
_symmetry.space_group_name_H-M   'P 1'
#
loop_
_entity.id
_entity.type
_entity.pdbx_description
1 polymer ?
#
loop_
_entity_poly.entity_id
_entity_poly.type
_entity_poly.pdbx_seq_one_letter_code
_entity_poly.pdbx_strand_id
1 'polypeptide(L)'
;MDSILYQFIDCITLILQQENLHGQLTLLSSRTKETSYFIDKIITSIIKQVKILESNLRFKLYNIKIFTEDSCNLEIRKNIPILAKFYNYLLLNTNFPSQQLLRKDVRLDYVVGTCPTLSVYLFIQIIWHLKCEDLLVESLVHIPLDLCVQILETTFKHINELQFPRARRLVFLLICKVYYKCLWLHLGTLSEQNVMECVHQLITYFEKLLDFLVNPMFDTSHTSCSNEKYLQHGILVKNMLHYIRKCMHSKIENYWKNNLAASFTLTYGNFNEHKMNYYHILPVDEVKSIITRLDQKLTNLLVNQIKHIEPSEYIVWENTVDDEITIISLQQGIAMECHYFIEFVKQNKFFMTNEKLLLYLKQLVGSRKSEESVLTLQELCRKITDGRSHGMRELIKRYKEWDLSILDFINEKIELLRIYDVSVILEYLHYIFAYLHTNAEKYRVYVSVLRILIQLTVNDLHYVVQNYVEQHFDDNPLEYLYNERCFTEFIEKSSFMDPCEMTDLVRTQELRILLIFILLNSKEVLSKFVMYEIGVEFSNDFMFEENMSLVRSYYTLNSNQCNILMYILKDIIFVQRIILCSRFIDFMDNVLSHQVIQCYK
;
A
#
# COMPACT_ATOMS: atom_id res chain seq x y z
N MET A 1 4.45 26.80 -6.59
CA MET A 1 4.73 25.79 -7.64
C MET A 1 6.07 26.09 -8.33
N ASP A 2 6.54 27.34 -8.29
CA ASP A 2 7.77 27.81 -8.96
C ASP A 2 9.10 27.40 -8.29
N SER A 3 9.11 27.08 -6.98
CA SER A 3 10.36 26.70 -6.29
C SER A 3 10.93 25.33 -6.70
N ILE A 4 10.09 24.43 -7.22
CA ILE A 4 10.53 23.10 -7.69
C ILE A 4 11.17 23.21 -9.07
N LEU A 5 10.69 24.14 -9.92
CA LEU A 5 11.25 24.39 -11.25
C LEU A 5 12.67 24.94 -11.17
N TYR A 6 12.93 25.86 -10.22
CA TYR A 6 14.28 26.40 -9.94
C TYR A 6 15.28 25.33 -9.51
N GLN A 7 14.84 24.27 -8.82
CA GLN A 7 15.71 23.18 -8.37
C GLN A 7 15.96 22.12 -9.46
N PHE A 8 15.07 22.01 -10.44
CA PHE A 8 15.34 21.23 -11.66
C PHE A 8 16.39 21.90 -12.57
N ILE A 9 16.52 23.23 -12.51
CA ILE A 9 17.60 23.97 -13.19
C ILE A 9 18.97 23.52 -12.65
N ASP A 10 19.12 23.19 -11.37
CA ASP A 10 20.38 22.68 -10.82
C ASP A 10 20.73 21.29 -11.37
N CYS A 11 19.74 20.40 -11.54
CA CYS A 11 19.94 19.10 -12.20
C CYS A 11 20.30 19.26 -13.68
N ILE A 12 19.62 20.18 -14.40
CA ILE A 12 19.90 20.50 -15.80
C ILE A 12 21.32 21.08 -15.95
N THR A 13 21.70 21.99 -15.05
CA THR A 13 23.05 22.59 -15.00
C THR A 13 24.11 21.52 -14.73
N LEU A 14 23.81 20.54 -13.88
CA LEU A 14 24.72 19.44 -13.63
C LEU A 14 24.88 18.54 -14.87
N ILE A 15 23.80 18.20 -15.57
CA ILE A 15 23.89 17.39 -16.81
C ILE A 15 24.66 18.17 -17.90
N LEU A 16 24.46 19.49 -18.01
CA LEU A 16 25.25 20.39 -18.88
C LEU A 16 26.74 20.39 -18.50
N GLN A 17 27.06 20.45 -17.21
CA GLN A 17 28.44 20.33 -16.72
C GLN A 17 29.05 18.96 -17.07
N GLN A 18 28.26 17.88 -16.99
CA GLN A 18 28.74 16.56 -17.37
C GLN A 18 29.02 16.46 -18.88
N GLU A 19 28.17 17.02 -19.75
CA GLU A 19 28.44 17.06 -21.19
C GLU A 19 29.71 17.85 -21.51
N ASN A 20 29.92 18.99 -20.84
CA ASN A 20 31.15 19.77 -20.99
C ASN A 20 32.42 19.01 -20.54
N LEU A 21 32.30 18.13 -19.54
CA LEU A 21 33.43 17.37 -18.99
C LEU A 21 33.70 16.06 -19.72
N HIS A 22 32.67 15.46 -20.34
CA HIS A 22 32.72 14.08 -20.84
C HIS A 22 32.34 13.95 -22.32
N GLY A 23 32.04 15.06 -23.00
CA GLY A 23 31.62 15.08 -24.40
C GLY A 23 30.16 14.71 -24.58
N GLN A 24 29.74 14.50 -25.83
CA GLN A 24 28.34 14.23 -26.20
C GLN A 24 27.78 13.01 -25.47
N LEU A 25 26.79 13.23 -24.59
CA LEU A 25 26.19 12.18 -23.77
C LEU A 25 25.40 11.14 -24.60
N THR A 26 25.03 11.48 -25.83
CA THR A 26 24.41 10.57 -26.80
C THR A 26 25.31 9.39 -27.18
N LEU A 27 26.63 9.53 -27.06
CA LEU A 27 27.61 8.49 -27.43
C LEU A 27 27.75 7.38 -26.38
N LEU A 28 27.25 7.60 -25.15
CA LEU A 28 27.31 6.65 -24.04
C LEU A 28 26.22 5.58 -24.17
N SER A 29 26.26 4.78 -25.24
CA SER A 29 25.23 3.79 -25.59
C SER A 29 25.38 2.42 -24.90
N SER A 30 26.52 2.16 -24.24
CA SER A 30 26.80 0.95 -23.47
C SER A 30 28.00 1.14 -22.54
N ARG A 31 28.15 0.26 -21.54
CA ARG A 31 29.37 0.16 -20.70
C ARG A 31 30.48 -0.57 -21.47
N THR A 32 31.54 0.15 -21.81
CA THR A 32 32.85 -0.38 -22.24
C THR A 32 33.89 -0.04 -21.18
N LYS A 33 35.12 -0.56 -21.28
CA LYS A 33 36.20 -0.22 -20.34
C LYS A 33 36.45 1.29 -20.24
N GLU A 34 36.25 2.01 -21.35
CA GLU A 34 36.46 3.46 -21.43
C GLU A 34 35.21 4.24 -20.98
N THR A 35 34.01 3.84 -21.41
CA THR A 35 32.79 4.58 -21.10
C THR A 35 32.27 4.35 -19.68
N SER A 36 32.60 3.21 -19.05
CA SER A 36 32.08 2.84 -17.72
C SER A 36 32.45 3.87 -16.65
N TYR A 37 33.71 4.33 -16.65
CA TYR A 37 34.18 5.34 -15.69
C TYR A 37 33.40 6.65 -15.80
N PHE A 38 33.12 7.09 -17.02
CA PHE A 38 32.36 8.31 -17.29
C PHE A 38 30.89 8.14 -16.88
N ILE A 39 30.27 7.01 -17.24
CA ILE A 39 28.90 6.67 -16.86
C ILE A 39 28.74 6.67 -15.34
N ASP A 40 29.65 6.02 -14.61
CA ASP A 40 29.59 5.93 -13.15
C ASP A 40 29.77 7.31 -12.47
N LYS A 41 30.63 8.18 -13.02
CA LYS A 41 30.78 9.56 -12.55
C LYS A 41 29.53 10.41 -12.75
N ILE A 42 28.92 10.32 -13.94
CA ILE A 42 27.68 11.04 -14.27
C ILE A 42 26.57 10.60 -13.33
N ILE A 43 26.37 9.28 -13.20
CA ILE A 43 25.38 8.68 -12.32
C ILE A 43 25.61 9.11 -10.86
N THR A 44 26.84 9.03 -10.36
CA THR A 44 27.17 9.41 -8.97
C THR A 44 26.86 10.88 -8.71
N SER A 45 27.17 11.76 -9.67
CA SER A 45 26.88 13.19 -9.59
C SER A 45 25.38 13.46 -9.54
N ILE A 46 24.59 12.77 -10.39
CA ILE A 46 23.13 12.87 -10.39
C ILE A 46 22.54 12.37 -9.06
N ILE A 47 22.97 11.21 -8.57
CA ILE A 47 22.50 10.66 -7.27
C ILE A 47 22.81 11.63 -6.14
N LYS A 48 24.02 12.22 -6.11
CA LYS A 48 24.41 13.17 -5.07
C LYS A 48 23.48 14.39 -5.07
N GLN A 49 23.15 14.93 -6.24
CA GLN A 49 22.21 16.05 -6.33
C GLN A 49 20.80 15.66 -5.92
N VAL A 50 20.31 14.51 -6.36
CA VAL A 50 18.99 14.01 -5.94
C VAL A 50 18.93 13.88 -4.42
N LYS A 51 19.98 13.36 -3.76
CA LYS A 51 20.04 13.29 -2.29
C LYS A 51 20.08 14.66 -1.61
N ILE A 52 20.79 15.65 -2.19
CA ILE A 52 20.78 17.03 -1.70
C ILE A 52 19.37 17.62 -1.82
N LEU A 53 18.70 17.38 -2.95
CA LEU A 53 17.32 17.79 -3.16
C LEU A 53 16.37 17.12 -2.16
N GLU A 54 16.51 15.82 -1.89
CA GLU A 54 15.75 15.13 -0.83
C GLU A 54 15.99 15.75 0.55
N SER A 55 17.20 16.20 0.87
CA SER A 55 17.47 16.85 2.16
C SER A 55 16.86 18.25 2.28
N ASN A 56 16.68 18.94 1.15
CA ASN A 56 16.11 20.28 1.10
C ASN A 56 14.58 20.28 0.92
N LEU A 57 14.02 19.18 0.42
CA LEU A 57 12.60 19.00 0.14
C LEU A 57 11.98 18.10 1.21
N ARG A 58 10.73 18.36 1.60
CA ARG A 58 9.99 17.45 2.51
C ARG A 58 9.49 16.17 1.80
N PHE A 59 10.19 15.71 0.76
CA PHE A 59 9.77 14.53 -0.01
C PHE A 59 10.93 13.72 -0.59
N LYS A 60 10.68 12.41 -0.73
CA LYS A 60 11.63 11.39 -1.18
C LYS A 60 11.66 11.28 -2.72
N LEU A 61 12.84 11.41 -3.30
CA LEU A 61 13.14 11.34 -4.74
C LEU A 61 13.92 10.07 -5.13
N TYR A 62 14.37 9.29 -4.15
CA TYR A 62 15.18 8.09 -4.29
C TYR A 62 14.41 6.84 -3.83
N ASN A 63 14.54 5.72 -4.55
CA ASN A 63 13.92 4.44 -4.22
C ASN A 63 12.38 4.48 -4.14
N ILE A 64 11.78 5.01 -5.21
CA ILE A 64 10.32 5.13 -5.31
C ILE A 64 9.71 3.81 -5.76
N LYS A 65 8.84 3.27 -4.92
CA LYS A 65 8.01 2.11 -5.25
C LYS A 65 6.55 2.55 -5.35
N ILE A 66 5.96 2.36 -6.53
CA ILE A 66 4.54 2.64 -6.84
C ILE A 66 3.73 1.34 -6.70
N PHE A 67 4.36 0.20 -7.00
CA PHE A 67 3.76 -1.12 -6.98
C PHE A 67 4.19 -1.89 -5.73
N THR A 68 3.76 -1.41 -4.57
CA THR A 68 3.83 -2.15 -3.29
C THR A 68 2.42 -2.57 -2.87
N GLU A 69 2.30 -3.78 -2.32
CA GLU A 69 1.05 -4.25 -1.70
C GLU A 69 0.65 -3.34 -0.53
N ASP A 70 1.65 -2.79 0.16
CA ASP A 70 1.56 -1.57 0.96
C ASP A 70 1.36 -0.35 0.04
N SER A 71 0.18 -0.28 -0.55
CA SER A 71 -0.29 0.85 -1.34
C SER A 71 -0.51 2.12 -0.49
N CYS A 72 -0.16 2.06 0.80
CA CYS A 72 -0.46 3.00 1.89
C CYS A 72 0.58 4.11 2.12
N ASN A 73 1.65 4.22 1.33
CA ASN A 73 2.56 5.37 1.44
C ASN A 73 1.93 6.63 0.81
N LEU A 74 1.03 7.28 1.57
CA LEU A 74 0.38 8.56 1.23
C LEU A 74 1.39 9.64 0.82
N GLU A 75 2.58 9.65 1.45
CA GLU A 75 3.66 10.56 1.09
C GLU A 75 4.19 10.29 -0.32
N ILE A 76 4.43 9.03 -0.69
CA ILE A 76 4.91 8.69 -2.04
C ILE A 76 3.88 9.12 -3.08
N ARG A 77 2.59 8.82 -2.86
CA ARG A 77 1.51 9.17 -3.82
C ARG A 77 1.35 10.68 -4.04
N LYS A 78 1.46 11.50 -2.99
CA LYS A 78 1.42 12.97 -3.13
C LYS A 78 2.59 13.51 -3.97
N ASN A 79 3.71 12.81 -3.98
CA ASN A 79 4.93 13.22 -4.68
C ASN A 79 5.04 12.65 -6.11
N ILE A 80 4.22 11.65 -6.49
CA ILE A 80 4.28 11.05 -7.84
C ILE A 80 4.18 12.09 -8.96
N PRO A 81 3.33 13.14 -8.91
CA PRO A 81 3.30 14.14 -9.98
C PRO A 81 4.63 14.90 -10.15
N ILE A 82 5.35 15.17 -9.06
CA ILE A 82 6.65 15.84 -9.08
C ILE A 82 7.71 14.90 -9.67
N LEU A 83 7.65 13.63 -9.29
CA LEU A 83 8.54 12.58 -9.77
C LEU A 83 8.34 12.27 -11.25
N ALA A 84 7.08 12.22 -11.68
CA ALA A 84 6.70 12.06 -13.07
C ALA A 84 7.20 13.24 -13.92
N LYS A 85 7.17 14.47 -13.39
CA LYS A 85 7.81 15.61 -14.07
C LYS A 85 9.29 15.37 -14.26
N PHE A 86 10.04 15.04 -13.21
CA PHE A 86 11.48 14.75 -13.33
C PHE A 86 11.78 13.64 -14.34
N TYR A 87 11.01 12.55 -14.27
CA TYR A 87 11.09 11.44 -15.22
C TYR A 87 10.84 11.92 -16.66
N ASN A 88 9.78 12.69 -16.90
CA ASN A 88 9.46 13.23 -18.23
C ASN A 88 10.55 14.18 -18.73
N TYR A 89 11.16 15.00 -17.86
CA TYR A 89 12.30 15.85 -18.22
C TYR A 89 13.46 15.03 -18.81
N LEU A 90 13.83 13.93 -18.16
CA LEU A 90 14.88 13.02 -18.65
C LEU A 90 14.45 12.32 -19.95
N LEU A 91 13.23 11.80 -19.99
CA LEU A 91 12.70 11.06 -21.14
C LEU A 91 12.63 11.93 -22.41
N LEU A 92 12.14 13.17 -22.29
CA LEU A 92 12.01 14.11 -23.41
C LEU A 92 13.37 14.57 -23.97
N ASN A 93 14.40 14.58 -23.12
CA ASN A 93 15.78 14.92 -23.50
C ASN A 93 16.64 13.68 -23.78
N THR A 94 16.03 12.57 -24.20
CA THR A 94 16.74 11.34 -24.60
C THR A 94 16.68 11.14 -26.12
N ASN A 95 17.78 10.66 -26.71
CA ASN A 95 17.97 10.46 -28.15
C ASN A 95 17.19 9.25 -28.69
N PHE A 96 15.87 9.30 -28.60
CA PHE A 96 14.98 8.34 -29.24
C PHE A 96 14.82 8.66 -30.74
N PRO A 97 14.70 7.65 -31.61
CA PRO A 97 14.27 7.87 -33.00
C PRO A 97 13.04 8.77 -33.14
N SER A 98 12.07 8.63 -32.23
CA SER A 98 10.84 9.44 -32.21
C SER A 98 10.97 10.78 -31.46
N GLN A 99 12.17 11.19 -31.04
CA GLN A 99 12.35 12.40 -30.21
C GLN A 99 11.87 13.68 -30.91
N GLN A 100 12.04 13.77 -32.23
CA GLN A 100 11.60 14.93 -33.00
C GLN A 100 10.08 15.15 -32.93
N LEU A 101 9.31 14.08 -32.74
CA LEU A 101 7.86 14.16 -32.58
C LEU A 101 7.43 14.63 -31.19
N LEU A 102 8.24 14.35 -30.17
CA LEU A 102 7.99 14.81 -28.80
C LEU A 102 8.05 16.34 -28.69
N ARG A 103 8.83 17.01 -29.55
CA ARG A 103 8.84 18.49 -29.67
C ARG A 103 7.50 19.08 -30.07
N LYS A 104 6.61 18.27 -30.64
CA LYS A 104 5.28 18.72 -31.09
C LYS A 104 4.24 18.61 -29.98
N ASP A 105 4.58 18.06 -28.81
CA ASP A 105 3.65 17.98 -27.67
C ASP A 105 3.45 19.36 -27.03
N VAL A 106 2.30 19.99 -27.26
CA VAL A 106 1.98 21.34 -26.76
C VAL A 106 2.06 21.46 -25.22
N ARG A 107 1.96 20.35 -24.49
CA ARG A 107 2.01 20.37 -23.01
C ARG A 107 3.43 20.37 -22.47
N LEU A 108 4.40 19.86 -23.23
CA LEU A 108 5.76 19.57 -22.75
C LEU A 108 6.86 19.93 -23.77
N ASP A 109 6.52 20.61 -24.86
CA ASP A 109 7.44 21.07 -25.91
C ASP A 109 8.56 21.94 -25.36
N TYR A 110 8.24 22.84 -24.42
CA TYR A 110 9.17 23.75 -23.76
C TYR A 110 10.26 23.03 -22.97
N VAL A 111 10.10 21.74 -22.68
CA VAL A 111 11.08 20.89 -21.98
C VAL A 111 12.06 20.24 -22.95
N VAL A 112 11.68 20.06 -24.22
CA VAL A 112 12.51 19.32 -25.17
C VAL A 112 13.68 20.20 -25.61
N GLY A 113 14.91 19.73 -25.39
CA GLY A 113 16.14 20.46 -25.72
C GLY A 113 16.61 21.42 -24.63
N THR A 114 15.99 21.44 -23.45
CA THR A 114 16.49 22.22 -22.30
C THR A 114 17.67 21.55 -21.59
N CYS A 115 17.90 20.27 -21.85
CA CYS A 115 18.96 19.46 -21.25
C CYS A 115 19.78 18.79 -22.37
N PRO A 116 21.08 18.53 -22.17
CA PRO A 116 21.87 17.70 -23.07
C PRO A 116 21.16 16.41 -23.43
N THR A 117 21.26 16.03 -24.70
CA THR A 117 20.55 14.84 -25.16
C THR A 117 21.25 13.59 -24.62
N LEU A 118 20.53 12.81 -23.80
CA LEU A 118 21.01 11.56 -23.23
C LEU A 118 20.92 10.43 -24.27
N SER A 119 21.81 9.43 -24.18
CA SER A 119 21.55 8.15 -24.84
C SER A 119 20.41 7.40 -24.12
N VAL A 120 19.67 6.54 -24.84
CA VAL A 120 18.61 5.71 -24.23
C VAL A 120 19.15 4.82 -23.12
N TYR A 121 20.37 4.32 -23.29
CA TYR A 121 21.07 3.53 -22.27
C TYR A 121 21.35 4.35 -21.01
N LEU A 122 21.91 5.56 -21.13
CA LEU A 122 22.23 6.41 -19.99
C LEU A 122 20.95 6.82 -19.23
N PHE A 123 19.86 7.09 -19.94
CA PHE A 123 18.55 7.31 -19.34
C PHE A 123 18.12 6.13 -18.45
N ILE A 124 18.17 4.90 -18.96
CA ILE A 124 17.83 3.69 -18.20
C ILE A 124 18.74 3.50 -16.98
N GLN A 125 20.05 3.73 -17.15
CA GLN A 125 21.02 3.63 -16.06
C GLN A 125 20.72 4.63 -14.94
N ILE A 126 20.36 5.87 -15.27
CA ILE A 126 19.96 6.89 -14.29
C ILE A 126 18.74 6.40 -13.50
N ILE A 127 17.70 5.91 -14.17
CA ILE A 127 16.50 5.39 -13.52
C ILE A 127 16.82 4.22 -12.58
N TRP A 128 17.65 3.29 -13.01
CA TRP A 128 18.05 2.15 -12.19
C TRP A 128 18.89 2.56 -10.98
N HIS A 129 19.80 3.50 -11.12
CA HIS A 129 20.63 3.92 -9.99
C HIS A 129 19.87 4.79 -8.98
N LEU A 130 18.83 5.49 -9.42
CA LEU A 130 17.87 6.17 -8.55
C LEU A 130 16.86 5.21 -7.89
N LYS A 131 16.84 3.93 -8.29
CA LYS A 131 15.87 2.92 -7.83
C LYS A 131 14.42 3.34 -8.14
N CYS A 132 14.19 3.87 -9.34
CA CYS A 132 12.92 4.42 -9.79
C CYS A 132 12.27 3.59 -10.91
N GLU A 133 12.54 2.28 -10.95
CA GLU A 133 12.03 1.35 -11.95
C GLU A 133 10.50 1.40 -12.11
N ASP A 134 9.78 1.62 -11.02
CA ASP A 134 8.32 1.67 -11.02
C ASP A 134 7.78 2.86 -11.86
N LEU A 135 8.48 4.01 -11.89
CA LEU A 135 8.10 5.16 -12.74
C LEU A 135 8.24 4.82 -14.22
N LEU A 136 9.34 4.14 -14.59
CA LEU A 136 9.58 3.65 -15.95
C LEU A 136 8.50 2.67 -16.37
N VAL A 137 8.16 1.72 -15.50
CA VAL A 137 7.10 0.73 -15.76
C VAL A 137 5.74 1.39 -15.94
N GLU A 138 5.36 2.33 -15.05
CA GLU A 138 4.07 3.00 -15.15
C GLU A 138 3.95 3.86 -16.42
N SER A 139 5.03 4.55 -16.80
CA SER A 139 5.01 5.43 -17.97
C SER A 139 4.74 4.70 -19.29
N LEU A 140 5.20 3.45 -19.45
CA LEU A 140 5.03 2.64 -20.67
C LEU A 140 3.58 2.54 -21.13
N VAL A 141 2.63 2.58 -20.19
CA VAL A 141 1.21 2.52 -20.47
C VAL A 141 0.71 3.80 -21.15
N HIS A 142 1.27 4.96 -20.79
CA HIS A 142 0.74 6.29 -21.11
C HIS A 142 1.50 7.02 -22.22
N ILE A 143 2.64 6.51 -22.65
CA ILE A 143 3.44 7.07 -23.75
C ILE A 143 3.05 6.50 -25.13
N PRO A 144 3.46 7.14 -26.25
CA PRO A 144 3.28 6.59 -27.59
C PRO A 144 3.89 5.19 -27.77
N LEU A 145 3.33 4.41 -28.68
CA LEU A 145 3.62 2.99 -28.87
C LEU A 145 5.05 2.75 -29.35
N ASP A 146 5.55 3.53 -30.31
CA ASP A 146 6.92 3.38 -30.82
C ASP A 146 7.95 3.65 -29.70
N LEU A 147 7.69 4.67 -28.88
CA LEU A 147 8.54 5.03 -27.74
C LEU A 147 8.52 3.94 -26.66
N CYS A 148 7.34 3.36 -26.40
CA CYS A 148 7.19 2.21 -25.50
C CYS A 148 8.08 1.04 -25.93
N VAL A 149 8.09 0.72 -27.23
CA VAL A 149 8.91 -0.37 -27.77
C VAL A 149 10.41 -0.05 -27.67
N GLN A 150 10.84 1.17 -28.00
CA GLN A 150 12.25 1.57 -27.93
C GLN A 150 12.81 1.52 -26.49
N ILE A 151 12.00 1.93 -25.51
CA ILE A 151 12.35 1.81 -24.09
C ILE A 151 12.43 0.34 -23.69
N LEU A 152 11.44 -0.47 -24.08
CA LEU A 152 11.38 -1.89 -23.73
C LEU A 152 12.56 -2.67 -24.31
N GLU A 153 12.94 -2.39 -25.56
CA GLU A 153 14.11 -2.96 -26.23
C GLU A 153 15.39 -2.71 -25.43
N THR A 154 15.66 -1.45 -25.09
CA THR A 154 16.88 -1.08 -24.39
C THR A 154 16.86 -1.60 -22.95
N THR A 155 15.70 -1.56 -22.29
CA THR A 155 15.53 -2.11 -20.94
C THR A 155 15.84 -3.59 -20.91
N PHE A 156 15.28 -4.36 -21.86
CA PHE A 156 15.52 -5.79 -21.96
C PHE A 156 16.99 -6.11 -22.27
N LYS A 157 17.61 -5.39 -23.19
CA LYS A 157 19.02 -5.59 -23.58
C LYS A 157 19.99 -5.49 -22.39
N HIS A 158 19.69 -4.61 -21.43
CA HIS A 158 20.60 -4.30 -20.33
C HIS A 158 20.12 -4.84 -18.97
N ILE A 159 19.01 -5.57 -18.92
CA ILE A 159 18.37 -5.97 -17.65
C ILE A 159 19.27 -6.82 -16.75
N ASN A 160 20.25 -7.53 -17.33
CA ASN A 160 21.25 -8.33 -16.62
C ASN A 160 22.22 -7.48 -15.77
N GLU A 161 22.28 -6.16 -15.99
CA GLU A 161 23.09 -5.25 -15.19
C GLU A 161 22.42 -4.90 -13.84
N LEU A 162 21.13 -5.19 -13.67
CA LEU A 162 20.43 -5.05 -12.40
C LEU A 162 20.70 -6.23 -11.46
N GLN A 163 20.72 -5.97 -10.16
CA GLN A 163 20.76 -7.02 -9.14
C GLN A 163 19.55 -7.95 -9.28
N PHE A 164 19.79 -9.25 -9.10
CA PHE A 164 18.80 -10.30 -9.37
C PHE A 164 17.38 -10.03 -8.81
N PRO A 165 17.21 -9.72 -7.50
CA PRO A 165 15.86 -9.49 -6.96
C PRO A 165 15.14 -8.30 -7.61
N ARG A 166 15.89 -7.27 -8.01
CA ARG A 166 15.36 -6.07 -8.68
C ARG A 166 15.02 -6.37 -10.13
N ALA A 167 15.90 -7.07 -10.85
CA ALA A 167 15.65 -7.51 -12.22
C ALA A 167 14.38 -8.38 -12.30
N ARG A 168 14.26 -9.38 -11.41
CA ARG A 168 13.08 -10.26 -11.34
C ARG A 168 11.79 -9.47 -11.11
N ARG A 169 11.78 -8.54 -10.14
CA ARG A 169 10.62 -7.67 -9.87
C ARG A 169 10.28 -6.80 -11.08
N LEU A 170 11.29 -6.18 -11.71
CA LEU A 170 11.11 -5.36 -12.90
C LEU A 170 10.46 -6.16 -14.05
N VAL A 171 10.92 -7.40 -14.30
CA VAL A 171 10.36 -8.26 -15.35
C VAL A 171 8.88 -8.55 -15.12
N PHE A 172 8.49 -8.95 -13.91
CA PHE A 172 7.09 -9.19 -13.58
C PHE A 172 6.21 -7.95 -13.80
N LEU A 173 6.71 -6.78 -13.39
CA LEU A 173 6.04 -5.50 -13.59
C LEU A 173 5.92 -5.11 -15.06
N LEU A 174 6.98 -5.31 -15.86
CA LEU A 174 6.97 -5.07 -17.31
C LEU A 174 5.96 -5.98 -18.01
N ILE A 175 5.93 -7.28 -17.67
CA ILE A 175 4.96 -8.23 -18.23
C ILE A 175 3.53 -7.70 -18.02
N CYS A 176 3.20 -7.27 -16.80
CA CYS A 176 1.87 -6.75 -16.49
C CYS A 176 1.53 -5.48 -17.26
N LYS A 177 2.46 -4.52 -17.37
CA LYS A 177 2.17 -3.24 -18.04
C LYS A 177 2.18 -3.35 -19.56
N VAL A 178 3.01 -4.22 -20.14
CA VAL A 178 2.96 -4.53 -21.58
C VAL A 178 1.63 -5.22 -21.91
N TYR A 179 1.19 -6.16 -21.07
CA TYR A 179 -0.12 -6.79 -21.19
C TYR A 179 -1.25 -5.75 -21.19
N TYR A 180 -1.21 -4.83 -20.22
CA TYR A 180 -2.19 -3.76 -20.08
C TYR A 180 -2.18 -2.78 -21.26
N LYS A 181 -0.99 -2.41 -21.76
CA LYS A 181 -0.85 -1.58 -22.95
C LYS A 181 -1.49 -2.25 -24.18
N CYS A 182 -1.31 -3.57 -24.34
CA CYS A 182 -1.94 -4.34 -25.41
C CYS A 182 -3.46 -4.39 -25.27
N LEU A 183 -3.98 -4.55 -24.04
CA LEU A 183 -5.42 -4.57 -23.77
C LEU A 183 -6.10 -3.27 -24.21
N TRP A 184 -5.38 -2.15 -24.10
CA TRP A 184 -5.89 -0.80 -24.36
C TRP A 184 -5.76 -0.30 -25.80
N LEU A 185 -5.20 -1.10 -26.71
CA LEU A 185 -5.04 -0.71 -28.11
C LEU A 185 -6.37 -0.40 -28.83
N HIS A 186 -7.49 -0.94 -28.32
CA HIS A 186 -8.84 -0.65 -28.82
C HIS A 186 -9.40 0.70 -28.35
N LEU A 187 -8.83 1.30 -27.31
CA LEU A 187 -9.19 2.65 -26.83
C LEU A 187 -8.42 3.76 -27.55
N GLY A 188 -7.44 3.36 -28.36
CA GLY A 188 -6.59 4.23 -29.15
C GLY A 188 -5.17 4.34 -28.62
N THR A 189 -4.23 4.49 -29.54
CA THR A 189 -2.80 4.65 -29.29
C THR A 189 -2.20 5.66 -30.25
N LEU A 190 -1.06 6.21 -29.87
CA LEU A 190 -0.25 7.07 -30.74
C LEU A 190 0.92 6.26 -31.29
N SER A 191 1.15 6.32 -32.60
CA SER A 191 2.30 5.72 -33.27
C SER A 191 2.64 6.52 -34.51
N GLU A 192 3.93 6.71 -34.79
CA GLU A 192 4.40 7.12 -36.12
C GLU A 192 4.67 5.90 -37.01
N GLN A 193 5.21 4.83 -36.43
CA GLN A 193 5.48 3.61 -37.16
C GLN A 193 4.19 2.82 -37.40
N ASN A 194 4.29 1.77 -38.20
CA ASN A 194 3.17 0.86 -38.39
C ASN A 194 2.77 0.23 -37.05
N VAL A 195 1.56 0.54 -36.60
CA VAL A 195 1.03 0.08 -35.31
C VAL A 195 1.12 -1.43 -35.17
N MET A 196 0.81 -2.17 -36.23
CA MET A 196 0.89 -3.64 -36.17
C MET A 196 2.33 -4.09 -36.02
N GLU A 197 3.29 -3.45 -36.66
CA GLU A 197 4.72 -3.77 -36.46
C GLU A 197 5.14 -3.55 -35.00
N CYS A 198 4.77 -2.41 -34.41
CA CYS A 198 5.04 -2.14 -32.99
C CYS A 198 4.35 -3.13 -32.05
N VAL A 199 3.11 -3.54 -32.37
CA VAL A 199 2.40 -4.58 -31.62
C VAL A 199 3.13 -5.92 -31.71
N HIS A 200 3.60 -6.32 -32.89
CA HIS A 200 4.39 -7.55 -33.03
C HIS A 200 5.69 -7.47 -32.22
N GLN A 201 6.36 -6.32 -32.22
CA GLN A 201 7.55 -6.10 -31.39
C GLN A 201 7.23 -6.18 -29.89
N LEU A 202 6.12 -5.58 -29.42
CA LEU A 202 5.65 -5.72 -28.04
C LEU A 202 5.42 -7.18 -27.66
N ILE A 203 4.75 -7.96 -28.53
CA ILE A 203 4.54 -9.40 -28.31
C ILE A 203 5.87 -10.14 -28.25
N THR A 204 6.82 -9.83 -29.14
CA THR A 204 8.17 -10.42 -29.10
C THR A 204 8.90 -10.10 -27.80
N TYR A 205 8.86 -8.85 -27.32
CA TYR A 205 9.47 -8.49 -26.05
C TYR A 205 8.76 -9.11 -24.84
N PHE A 206 7.44 -9.22 -24.89
CA PHE A 206 6.67 -9.96 -23.89
C PHE A 206 7.14 -11.41 -23.81
N GLU A 207 7.28 -12.10 -24.94
CA GLU A 207 7.79 -13.48 -25.00
C GLU A 207 9.22 -13.57 -24.44
N LYS A 208 10.11 -12.65 -24.84
CA LYS A 208 11.48 -12.58 -24.30
C LYS A 208 11.52 -12.35 -22.79
N LEU A 209 10.62 -11.55 -22.23
CA LEU A 209 10.50 -11.34 -20.78
C LEU A 209 10.03 -12.60 -20.05
N LEU A 210 9.11 -13.37 -20.65
CA LEU A 210 8.70 -14.66 -20.11
C LEU A 210 9.85 -15.67 -20.12
N ASP A 211 10.60 -15.75 -21.22
CA ASP A 211 11.76 -16.63 -21.34
C ASP A 211 12.86 -16.24 -20.33
N PHE A 212 13.00 -14.95 -20.06
CA PHE A 212 13.93 -14.43 -19.05
C PHE A 212 13.62 -14.93 -17.64
N LEU A 213 12.33 -15.08 -17.26
CA LEU A 213 11.95 -15.62 -15.95
C LEU A 213 12.38 -17.08 -15.75
N VAL A 214 12.60 -17.83 -16.83
CA VAL A 214 12.95 -19.26 -16.82
C VAL A 214 14.46 -19.49 -17.03
N ASN A 215 15.23 -18.43 -17.31
CA ASN A 215 16.62 -18.58 -17.71
C ASN A 215 17.51 -19.06 -16.52
N PRO A 216 18.27 -20.17 -16.68
CA PRO A 216 19.18 -20.67 -15.65
C PRO A 216 20.40 -19.77 -15.37
N MET A 217 20.61 -18.67 -16.12
CA MET A 217 21.55 -17.61 -15.70
C MET A 217 21.21 -16.99 -14.33
N PHE A 218 20.00 -17.24 -13.80
CA PHE A 218 19.58 -16.85 -12.45
C PHE A 218 19.82 -17.94 -11.38
N ASP A 219 20.35 -19.11 -11.77
CA ASP A 219 20.94 -20.14 -10.90
C ASP A 219 22.43 -19.81 -10.59
N THR A 220 22.80 -18.53 -10.46
CA THR A 220 24.17 -18.15 -10.07
C THR A 220 24.41 -18.46 -8.59
N SER A 221 24.55 -19.74 -8.28
CA SER A 221 25.91 -20.23 -8.13
C SER A 221 25.95 -21.70 -8.53
N HIS A 222 26.96 -22.12 -9.28
CA HIS A 222 27.31 -23.53 -9.45
C HIS A 222 27.70 -24.23 -8.12
N THR A 223 27.56 -23.51 -6.99
CA THR A 223 27.74 -23.93 -5.60
C THR A 223 26.46 -23.90 -4.76
N SER A 224 25.29 -23.58 -5.33
CA SER A 224 24.04 -23.49 -4.56
C SER A 224 23.56 -24.88 -4.15
N CYS A 225 23.39 -25.10 -2.84
CA CYS A 225 22.73 -26.29 -2.30
C CYS A 225 21.37 -26.51 -3.01
N SER A 226 20.96 -27.76 -3.25
CA SER A 226 19.67 -28.09 -3.88
C SER A 226 18.49 -27.37 -3.22
N ASN A 227 18.57 -27.11 -1.91
CA ASN A 227 17.54 -26.38 -1.16
C ASN A 227 17.36 -24.92 -1.64
N GLU A 228 18.43 -24.22 -2.01
CA GLU A 228 18.34 -22.82 -2.47
C GLU A 228 17.63 -22.76 -3.83
N LYS A 229 17.90 -23.72 -4.71
CA LYS A 229 17.21 -23.83 -6.00
C LYS A 229 15.72 -24.06 -5.82
N TYR A 230 15.37 -24.99 -4.92
CA TYR A 230 13.98 -25.27 -4.58
C TYR A 230 13.29 -24.03 -3.98
N LEU A 231 13.95 -23.31 -3.08
CA LEU A 231 13.44 -22.05 -2.54
C LEU A 231 13.16 -21.01 -3.65
N GLN A 232 14.14 -20.74 -4.52
CA GLN A 232 13.98 -19.78 -5.61
C GLN A 232 12.87 -20.19 -6.58
N HIS A 233 12.72 -21.50 -6.85
CA HIS A 233 11.61 -22.01 -7.66
C HIS A 233 10.25 -21.77 -6.99
N GLY A 234 10.11 -22.01 -5.69
CA GLY A 234 8.87 -21.74 -4.95
C GLY A 234 8.48 -20.27 -4.98
N ILE A 235 9.45 -19.36 -4.75
CA ILE A 235 9.25 -17.92 -4.85
C ILE A 235 8.85 -17.52 -6.28
N LEU A 236 9.45 -18.12 -7.30
CA LEU A 236 9.11 -17.88 -8.70
C LEU A 236 7.67 -18.29 -9.01
N VAL A 237 7.25 -19.49 -8.60
CA VAL A 237 5.89 -20.01 -8.80
C VAL A 237 4.86 -19.12 -8.11
N LYS A 238 5.10 -18.74 -6.85
CA LYS A 238 4.22 -17.82 -6.10
C LYS A 238 4.04 -16.49 -6.85
N ASN A 239 5.14 -15.87 -7.27
CA ASN A 239 5.09 -14.62 -8.03
C ASN A 239 4.39 -14.79 -9.38
N MET A 240 4.64 -15.87 -10.12
CA MET A 240 3.96 -16.13 -11.38
C MET A 240 2.45 -16.21 -11.20
N LEU A 241 1.96 -16.93 -10.19
CA LEU A 241 0.52 -17.01 -9.89
C LEU A 241 -0.07 -15.63 -9.62
N HIS A 242 0.57 -14.84 -8.76
CA HIS A 242 0.13 -13.49 -8.41
C HIS A 242 0.07 -12.56 -9.64
N TYR A 243 1.15 -12.46 -10.41
CA TYR A 243 1.22 -11.52 -11.54
C TYR A 243 0.40 -11.96 -12.75
N ILE A 244 0.26 -13.27 -13.00
CA ILE A 244 -0.65 -13.78 -14.04
C ILE A 244 -2.10 -13.47 -13.66
N ARG A 245 -2.49 -13.70 -12.39
CA ARG A 245 -3.82 -13.32 -11.88
C ARG A 245 -4.07 -11.83 -12.08
N LYS A 246 -3.10 -10.98 -11.77
CA LYS A 246 -3.16 -9.52 -11.98
C LYS A 246 -3.37 -9.13 -13.44
N CYS A 247 -2.65 -9.78 -14.37
CA CYS A 247 -2.87 -9.58 -15.81
C CYS A 247 -4.31 -9.92 -16.21
N MET A 248 -4.83 -11.06 -15.74
CA MET A 248 -6.18 -11.49 -16.08
C MET A 248 -7.27 -10.61 -15.44
N HIS A 249 -7.07 -10.18 -14.20
CA HIS A 249 -7.96 -9.25 -13.51
C HIS A 249 -8.15 -7.94 -14.29
N SER A 250 -7.08 -7.44 -14.91
CA SER A 250 -7.12 -6.19 -15.69
C SER A 250 -8.11 -6.20 -16.86
N LYS A 251 -8.58 -7.37 -17.31
CA LYS A 251 -9.64 -7.49 -18.33
C LYS A 251 -11.03 -7.14 -17.81
N ILE A 252 -11.26 -7.38 -16.52
CA ILE A 252 -12.57 -7.20 -15.87
C ILE A 252 -12.64 -5.79 -15.25
N GLU A 253 -11.50 -5.28 -14.83
CA GLU A 253 -11.40 -3.97 -14.20
C GLU A 253 -11.81 -2.87 -15.18
N ASN A 254 -12.87 -2.13 -14.85
CA ASN A 254 -13.29 -0.99 -15.65
C ASN A 254 -12.15 0.03 -15.72
N TYR A 255 -12.04 0.75 -16.85
CA TYR A 255 -11.09 1.85 -16.98
C TYR A 255 -11.45 2.95 -15.96
N TRP A 256 -10.76 2.96 -14.82
CA TRP A 256 -10.74 4.14 -13.96
C TRP A 256 -9.59 5.02 -14.43
N LYS A 257 -9.91 6.26 -14.79
CA LYS A 257 -8.93 7.27 -15.18
C LYS A 257 -8.01 7.54 -13.99
N ASN A 258 -6.92 6.79 -13.90
CA ASN A 258 -5.93 6.94 -12.84
C ASN A 258 -5.42 8.38 -12.83
N ASN A 259 -5.42 9.03 -11.66
CA ASN A 259 -4.83 10.37 -11.48
C ASN A 259 -3.35 10.42 -11.94
N LEU A 260 -2.68 9.26 -11.99
CA LEU A 260 -1.32 9.10 -12.50
C LEU A 260 -1.19 9.24 -14.02
N ALA A 261 -2.22 8.86 -14.79
CA ALA A 261 -2.18 8.88 -16.25
C ALA A 261 -1.84 10.28 -16.77
N ALA A 262 -2.45 11.31 -16.18
CA ALA A 262 -2.20 12.71 -16.53
C ALA A 262 -0.73 13.14 -16.35
N SER A 263 0.00 12.50 -15.44
CA SER A 263 1.40 12.84 -15.13
C SER A 263 2.40 12.23 -16.12
N PHE A 264 2.05 11.13 -16.79
CA PHE A 264 2.94 10.40 -17.72
C PHE A 264 2.49 10.45 -19.19
N THR A 265 1.30 10.98 -19.48
CA THR A 265 0.77 11.03 -20.84
C THR A 265 1.64 11.92 -21.72
N LEU A 266 2.27 11.33 -22.74
CA LEU A 266 3.00 12.03 -23.80
C LEU A 266 2.26 11.88 -25.13
N THR A 267 2.37 12.89 -25.99
CA THR A 267 1.66 12.97 -27.27
C THR A 267 2.57 13.43 -28.40
N TYR A 268 2.14 13.21 -29.65
CA TYR A 268 2.80 13.71 -30.86
C TYR A 268 1.90 14.77 -31.51
N GLY A 269 2.09 16.05 -31.19
CA GLY A 269 1.32 17.14 -31.81
C GLY A 269 0.06 17.57 -31.04
N ASN A 270 -0.60 18.60 -31.57
CA ASN A 270 -1.90 19.08 -31.12
C ASN A 270 -3.03 18.30 -31.80
N PHE A 271 -3.94 17.69 -31.03
CA PHE A 271 -5.13 17.01 -31.57
C PHE A 271 -6.05 17.93 -32.39
N ASN A 272 -5.93 19.25 -32.22
CA ASN A 272 -6.81 20.23 -32.85
C ASN A 272 -6.32 20.74 -34.22
N GLU A 273 -5.11 20.38 -34.66
CA GLU A 273 -4.65 20.73 -36.01
C GLU A 273 -4.95 19.57 -36.97
N HIS A 274 -5.76 19.85 -37.99
CA HIS A 274 -6.34 18.92 -38.97
C HIS A 274 -5.34 18.15 -39.87
N LYS A 275 -4.09 17.92 -39.42
CA LYS A 275 -2.98 17.40 -40.24
C LYS A 275 -2.10 16.30 -39.62
N MET A 276 -2.45 15.65 -38.50
CA MET A 276 -1.61 14.56 -37.96
C MET A 276 -2.32 13.21 -37.78
N ASN A 277 -1.89 12.24 -38.59
CA ASN A 277 -2.36 10.85 -38.71
C ASN A 277 -1.62 9.87 -37.76
N TYR A 278 -1.30 10.28 -36.52
CA TYR A 278 -0.55 9.39 -35.59
C TYR A 278 -1.45 8.65 -34.60
N TYR A 279 -2.74 8.98 -34.57
CA TYR A 279 -3.70 8.31 -33.70
C TYR A 279 -4.32 7.12 -34.43
N HIS A 280 -4.24 5.97 -33.78
CA HIS A 280 -4.71 4.71 -34.32
C HIS A 280 -5.56 3.97 -33.30
N ILE A 281 -6.62 3.33 -33.77
CA ILE A 281 -7.48 2.46 -32.97
C ILE A 281 -7.45 1.08 -33.63
N LEU A 282 -7.10 0.04 -32.87
CA LEU A 282 -7.22 -1.33 -33.36
C LEU A 282 -8.66 -1.85 -33.19
N PRO A 283 -9.16 -2.65 -34.15
CA PRO A 283 -10.40 -3.38 -33.98
C PRO A 283 -10.38 -4.26 -32.73
N VAL A 284 -11.53 -4.35 -32.05
CA VAL A 284 -11.69 -5.13 -30.81
C VAL A 284 -11.33 -6.60 -31.02
N ASP A 285 -11.62 -7.16 -32.20
CA ASP A 285 -11.34 -8.56 -32.52
C ASP A 285 -9.83 -8.84 -32.68
N GLU A 286 -9.07 -7.89 -33.23
CA GLU A 286 -7.61 -7.98 -33.30
C GLU A 286 -6.99 -7.91 -31.90
N VAL A 287 -7.46 -6.99 -31.06
CA VAL A 287 -7.02 -6.90 -29.67
C VAL A 287 -7.36 -8.18 -28.90
N LYS A 288 -8.56 -8.75 -29.08
CA LYS A 288 -8.91 -10.06 -28.50
C LYS A 288 -7.96 -11.17 -28.96
N SER A 289 -7.58 -11.20 -30.23
CA SER A 289 -6.61 -12.16 -30.76
C SER A 289 -5.23 -12.02 -30.10
N ILE A 290 -4.73 -10.78 -29.98
CA ILE A 290 -3.47 -10.47 -29.29
C ILE A 290 -3.53 -10.93 -27.84
N ILE A 291 -4.58 -10.55 -27.09
CA ILE A 291 -4.74 -10.91 -25.69
C ILE A 291 -4.85 -12.43 -25.50
N THR A 292 -5.58 -13.13 -26.38
CA THR A 292 -5.67 -14.59 -26.36
C THR A 292 -4.31 -15.25 -26.53
N ARG A 293 -3.46 -14.71 -27.42
CA ARG A 293 -2.07 -15.20 -27.59
C ARG A 293 -1.24 -14.96 -26.33
N LEU A 294 -1.33 -13.79 -25.70
CA LEU A 294 -0.61 -13.49 -24.46
C LEU A 294 -1.07 -14.42 -23.31
N ASP A 295 -2.38 -14.65 -23.19
CA ASP A 295 -2.95 -15.57 -22.20
C ASP A 295 -2.43 -16.99 -22.35
N GLN A 296 -2.35 -17.49 -23.59
CA GLN A 296 -1.80 -18.82 -23.88
C GLN A 296 -0.33 -18.90 -23.48
N LYS A 297 0.47 -17.86 -23.74
CA LYS A 297 1.88 -17.81 -23.35
C LYS A 297 2.06 -17.81 -21.83
N LEU A 298 1.29 -16.99 -21.10
CA LEU A 298 1.30 -16.98 -19.62
C LEU A 298 0.88 -18.33 -19.04
N THR A 299 -0.16 -18.93 -19.62
CA THR A 299 -0.66 -20.24 -19.19
C THR A 299 0.37 -21.34 -19.41
N ASN A 300 0.99 -21.37 -20.60
CA ASN A 300 2.01 -22.36 -20.92
C ASN A 300 3.24 -22.22 -20.03
N LEU A 301 3.65 -20.98 -19.73
CA LEU A 301 4.72 -20.71 -18.78
C LEU A 301 4.40 -21.32 -17.41
N LEU A 302 3.22 -21.00 -16.86
CA LEU A 302 2.79 -21.50 -15.55
C LEU A 302 2.75 -23.03 -15.52
N VAL A 303 2.10 -23.66 -16.52
CA VAL A 303 2.05 -25.13 -16.65
C VAL A 303 3.46 -25.73 -16.68
N ASN A 304 4.38 -25.11 -17.42
CA ASN A 304 5.74 -25.62 -17.53
C ASN A 304 6.54 -25.57 -16.22
N GLN A 305 6.26 -24.61 -15.35
CA GLN A 305 6.90 -24.53 -14.03
C GLN A 305 6.27 -25.52 -13.04
N ILE A 306 4.93 -25.63 -13.01
CA ILE A 306 4.26 -26.43 -11.97
C ILE A 306 4.18 -27.93 -12.28
N LYS A 307 4.31 -28.35 -13.54
CA LYS A 307 4.13 -29.75 -13.95
C LYS A 307 5.16 -30.72 -13.36
N HIS A 308 6.35 -30.22 -12.99
CA HIS A 308 7.52 -31.02 -12.61
C HIS A 308 7.99 -30.78 -11.17
N ILE A 309 7.12 -30.29 -10.30
CA ILE A 309 7.48 -30.03 -8.89
C ILE A 309 7.72 -31.37 -8.17
N GLU A 310 8.94 -31.57 -7.69
CA GLU A 310 9.32 -32.77 -6.95
C GLU A 310 8.83 -32.75 -5.48
N PRO A 311 8.60 -33.90 -4.84
CA PRO A 311 8.26 -33.94 -3.41
C PRO A 311 9.32 -33.30 -2.50
N SER A 312 10.59 -33.38 -2.89
CA SER A 312 11.74 -32.73 -2.24
C SER A 312 11.63 -31.20 -2.23
N GLU A 313 11.14 -30.60 -3.33
CA GLU A 313 10.88 -29.15 -3.39
C GLU A 313 9.82 -28.75 -2.38
N TYR A 314 8.75 -29.55 -2.31
CA TYR A 314 7.62 -29.30 -1.43
C TYR A 314 8.01 -29.31 0.05
N ILE A 315 8.91 -30.22 0.46
CA ILE A 315 9.47 -30.29 1.81
C ILE A 315 10.29 -29.02 2.14
N VAL A 316 11.06 -28.51 1.18
CA VAL A 316 11.81 -27.27 1.38
C VAL A 316 10.87 -26.09 1.57
N TRP A 317 9.79 -26.00 0.79
CA TRP A 317 8.79 -24.95 0.92
C TRP A 317 8.02 -25.01 2.23
N GLU A 318 7.79 -26.22 2.77
CA GLU A 318 7.12 -26.40 4.05
C GLU A 318 7.95 -25.86 5.22
N ASN A 319 9.28 -26.02 5.13
CA ASN A 319 10.22 -25.62 6.19
C ASN A 319 10.72 -24.17 6.05
N THR A 320 10.32 -23.46 4.99
CA THR A 320 10.74 -22.07 4.75
C THR A 320 9.60 -21.12 5.04
N VAL A 321 9.87 -20.03 5.76
CA VAL A 321 8.89 -18.97 6.04
C VAL A 321 8.65 -18.15 4.78
N ASP A 322 7.41 -17.72 4.56
CA ASP A 322 7.05 -16.85 3.44
C ASP A 322 7.54 -15.41 3.64
N ASP A 323 8.11 -14.81 2.59
CA ASP A 323 8.71 -13.47 2.64
C ASP A 323 7.66 -12.35 2.81
N GLU A 324 6.41 -12.57 2.38
CA GLU A 324 5.33 -11.57 2.46
C GLU A 324 4.49 -11.77 3.72
N ILE A 325 4.22 -13.03 4.09
CA ILE A 325 3.45 -13.40 5.28
C ILE A 325 4.32 -14.23 6.20
N THR A 326 5.03 -13.57 7.11
CA THR A 326 6.02 -14.20 8.01
C THR A 326 5.47 -15.25 8.98
N ILE A 327 4.13 -15.41 9.03
CA ILE A 327 3.43 -16.35 9.90
C ILE A 327 3.21 -17.71 9.22
N ILE A 328 3.31 -17.78 7.89
CA ILE A 328 3.02 -18.98 7.11
C ILE A 328 4.29 -19.50 6.41
N SER A 329 4.27 -20.79 6.03
CA SER A 329 5.33 -21.34 5.18
C SER A 329 5.16 -20.91 3.73
N LEU A 330 6.25 -20.91 2.96
CA LEU A 330 6.23 -20.64 1.52
C LEU A 330 5.28 -21.59 0.79
N GLN A 331 5.22 -22.86 1.23
CA GLN A 331 4.26 -23.83 0.71
C GLN A 331 2.80 -23.37 0.92
N GLN A 332 2.48 -22.84 2.10
CA GLN A 332 1.15 -22.29 2.39
C GLN A 332 0.87 -21.04 1.54
N GLY A 333 1.86 -20.15 1.36
CA GLY A 333 1.75 -19.00 0.47
C GLY A 333 1.46 -19.39 -0.99
N ILE A 334 2.17 -20.39 -1.51
CA ILE A 334 1.94 -20.94 -2.86
C ILE A 334 0.54 -21.55 -2.96
N ALA A 335 0.12 -22.34 -1.97
CA ALA A 335 -1.20 -22.95 -1.94
C ALA A 335 -2.32 -21.89 -1.92
N MET A 336 -2.16 -20.80 -1.17
CA MET A 336 -3.09 -19.67 -1.15
C MET A 336 -3.19 -18.99 -2.52
N GLU A 337 -2.07 -18.65 -3.16
CA GLU A 337 -2.09 -18.06 -4.50
C GLU A 337 -2.67 -19.02 -5.55
N CYS A 338 -2.41 -20.33 -5.44
CA CYS A 338 -3.06 -21.34 -6.29
C CYS A 338 -4.58 -21.34 -6.11
N HIS A 339 -5.05 -21.29 -4.87
CA HIS A 339 -6.48 -21.24 -4.57
C HIS A 339 -7.13 -19.97 -5.13
N TYR A 340 -6.56 -18.80 -4.86
CA TYR A 340 -7.05 -17.53 -5.41
C TYR A 340 -7.07 -17.52 -6.93
N PHE A 341 -6.04 -18.10 -7.56
CA PHE A 341 -5.99 -18.25 -9.01
C PHE A 341 -7.12 -19.14 -9.53
N ILE A 342 -7.35 -20.32 -8.91
CA ILE A 342 -8.43 -21.25 -9.29
C ILE A 342 -9.80 -20.57 -9.19
N GLU A 343 -10.09 -19.91 -8.07
CA GLU A 343 -11.38 -19.26 -7.87
C GLU A 343 -11.61 -18.11 -8.84
N PHE A 344 -10.58 -17.29 -9.08
CA PHE A 344 -10.65 -16.23 -10.07
C PHE A 344 -10.98 -16.77 -11.47
N VAL A 345 -10.33 -17.86 -11.88
CA VAL A 345 -10.56 -18.54 -13.17
C VAL A 345 -11.99 -19.09 -13.26
N LYS A 346 -12.48 -19.75 -12.22
CA LYS A 346 -13.86 -20.30 -12.16
C LYS A 346 -14.93 -19.21 -12.26
N GLN A 347 -14.80 -18.15 -11.46
CA GLN A 347 -15.79 -17.07 -11.38
C GLN A 347 -15.97 -16.35 -12.72
N ASN A 348 -14.87 -16.17 -13.45
CA ASN A 348 -14.85 -15.35 -14.67
C ASN A 348 -14.89 -16.19 -15.96
N LYS A 349 -15.06 -17.53 -15.85
CA LYS A 349 -15.02 -18.47 -16.98
C LYS A 349 -13.78 -18.33 -17.87
N PHE A 350 -12.71 -17.74 -17.35
CA PHE A 350 -11.42 -17.75 -18.03
C PHE A 350 -10.95 -19.21 -18.09
N PHE A 351 -10.46 -19.68 -19.24
CA PHE A 351 -9.94 -21.06 -19.40
C PHE A 351 -10.91 -22.21 -19.09
N MET A 352 -12.11 -22.21 -19.67
CA MET A 352 -12.87 -23.48 -19.83
C MET A 352 -12.10 -24.55 -20.65
N THR A 353 -10.89 -24.25 -21.15
CA THR A 353 -10.15 -25.07 -22.11
C THR A 353 -8.89 -25.75 -21.57
N ASN A 354 -8.38 -25.43 -20.36
CA ASN A 354 -7.10 -26.00 -19.90
C ASN A 354 -7.23 -26.82 -18.60
N GLU A 355 -7.93 -27.95 -18.70
CA GLU A 355 -8.16 -28.91 -17.61
C GLU A 355 -6.86 -29.37 -16.92
N LYS A 356 -5.75 -29.43 -17.67
CA LYS A 356 -4.43 -29.82 -17.14
C LYS A 356 -3.88 -28.81 -16.14
N LEU A 357 -4.01 -27.51 -16.41
CA LEU A 357 -3.59 -26.46 -15.48
C LEU A 357 -4.36 -26.58 -14.17
N LEU A 358 -5.69 -26.75 -14.24
CA LEU A 358 -6.54 -26.90 -13.06
C LEU A 358 -6.14 -28.12 -12.21
N LEU A 359 -5.78 -29.23 -12.86
CA LEU A 359 -5.27 -30.44 -12.21
C LEU A 359 -3.99 -30.18 -11.43
N TYR A 360 -2.98 -29.55 -12.05
CA TYR A 360 -1.72 -29.24 -11.38
C TYR A 360 -1.90 -28.24 -10.23
N LEU A 361 -2.72 -27.21 -10.40
CA LEU A 361 -3.01 -26.25 -9.32
C LEU A 361 -3.72 -26.93 -8.14
N LYS A 362 -4.70 -27.81 -8.40
CA LYS A 362 -5.36 -28.61 -7.35
C LYS A 362 -4.39 -29.53 -6.62
N GLN A 363 -3.40 -30.09 -7.33
CA GLN A 363 -2.36 -30.92 -6.73
C GLN A 363 -1.49 -30.11 -5.74
N LEU A 364 -1.18 -28.85 -6.06
CA LEU A 364 -0.39 -27.97 -5.19
C LEU A 364 -1.17 -27.48 -3.95
N VAL A 365 -2.48 -27.26 -4.09
CA VAL A 365 -3.38 -26.99 -2.95
C VAL A 365 -3.47 -28.21 -2.02
N GLY A 366 -3.35 -29.42 -2.58
CA GLY A 366 -3.33 -30.69 -1.86
C GLY A 366 -4.69 -31.08 -1.27
N SER A 367 -4.85 -32.35 -0.91
CA SER A 367 -6.01 -32.85 -0.14
C SER A 367 -5.86 -32.52 1.36
N ARG A 368 -5.46 -31.29 1.71
CA ARG A 368 -5.26 -30.93 3.11
C ARG A 368 -6.62 -30.71 3.81
N LYS A 369 -6.79 -31.46 4.90
CA LYS A 369 -7.87 -31.38 5.90
C LYS A 369 -7.94 -30.05 6.66
N SER A 370 -7.35 -28.97 6.15
CA SER A 370 -7.45 -27.62 6.72
C SER A 370 -8.11 -26.69 5.69
N GLU A 371 -9.35 -27.01 5.33
CA GLU A 371 -10.24 -26.11 4.59
C GLU A 371 -10.56 -24.80 5.36
N GLU A 372 -9.91 -24.54 6.49
CA GLU A 372 -10.20 -23.41 7.38
C GLU A 372 -9.26 -22.21 7.16
N SER A 373 -8.05 -22.39 6.61
CA SER A 373 -7.05 -21.32 6.46
C SER A 373 -6.89 -20.77 5.03
N VAL A 374 -7.68 -21.27 4.06
CA VAL A 374 -7.52 -20.95 2.62
C VAL A 374 -8.74 -20.21 2.04
N LEU A 375 -9.82 -20.06 2.82
CA LEU A 375 -11.09 -19.51 2.33
C LEU A 375 -11.00 -18.00 2.10
N THR A 376 -11.68 -17.54 1.06
CA THR A 376 -11.96 -16.11 0.86
C THR A 376 -12.85 -15.56 1.98
N LEU A 377 -12.83 -14.25 2.23
CA LEU A 377 -13.70 -13.62 3.25
C LEU A 377 -15.18 -13.94 3.00
N GLN A 378 -15.62 -13.96 1.73
CA GLN A 378 -17.00 -14.31 1.38
C GLN A 378 -17.33 -15.79 1.64
N GLU A 379 -16.38 -16.71 1.46
CA GLU A 379 -16.56 -18.11 1.81
C GLU A 379 -16.54 -18.34 3.32
N LEU A 380 -15.75 -17.58 4.06
CA LEU A 380 -15.83 -17.54 5.52
C LEU A 380 -17.22 -17.09 5.95
N CYS A 381 -17.75 -16.01 5.39
CA CYS A 381 -19.12 -15.55 5.66
C CYS A 381 -20.18 -16.61 5.34
N ARG A 382 -20.06 -17.32 4.21
CA ARG A 382 -20.97 -18.43 3.85
C ARG A 382 -20.87 -19.59 4.85
N LYS A 383 -19.66 -20.06 5.19
CA LYS A 383 -19.47 -21.14 6.17
C LYS A 383 -19.95 -20.76 7.58
N ILE A 384 -19.81 -19.49 7.97
CA ILE A 384 -20.37 -18.97 9.23
C ILE A 384 -21.91 -19.00 9.18
N THR A 385 -22.50 -18.62 8.05
CA THR A 385 -23.96 -18.68 7.84
C THR A 385 -24.47 -20.13 7.90
N ASP A 386 -23.69 -21.08 7.42
CA ASP A 386 -23.97 -22.52 7.49
C ASP A 386 -23.70 -23.15 8.88
N GLY A 387 -23.37 -22.34 9.91
CA GLY A 387 -23.28 -22.75 11.31
C GLY A 387 -21.89 -23.18 11.80
N ARG A 388 -20.81 -22.96 11.05
CA ARG A 388 -19.44 -23.26 11.49
C ARG A 388 -18.79 -22.09 12.22
N SER A 389 -18.77 -22.12 13.55
CA SER A 389 -18.24 -21.05 14.41
C SER A 389 -16.73 -20.80 14.31
N HIS A 390 -15.93 -21.77 13.87
CA HIS A 390 -14.48 -21.58 13.67
C HIS A 390 -14.17 -20.54 12.57
N GLY A 391 -15.07 -20.36 11.59
CA GLY A 391 -14.90 -19.38 10.52
C GLY A 391 -14.87 -17.93 11.00
N MET A 392 -15.57 -17.63 12.11
CA MET A 392 -15.64 -16.26 12.64
C MET A 392 -14.28 -15.80 13.17
N ARG A 393 -13.56 -16.67 13.89
CA ARG A 393 -12.23 -16.33 14.43
C ARG A 393 -11.22 -16.01 13.33
N GLU A 394 -11.28 -16.74 12.23
CA GLU A 394 -10.41 -16.51 11.07
C GLU A 394 -10.79 -15.23 10.31
N LEU A 395 -12.10 -14.95 10.20
CA LEU A 395 -12.60 -13.69 9.63
C LEU A 395 -12.07 -12.48 10.42
N ILE A 396 -12.12 -12.54 11.76
CA ILE A 396 -11.63 -11.50 12.68
C ILE A 396 -10.12 -11.26 12.54
N LYS A 397 -9.30 -12.31 12.40
CA LYS A 397 -7.85 -12.15 12.20
C LYS A 397 -7.49 -11.39 10.92
N ARG A 398 -8.34 -11.47 9.89
CA ARG A 398 -8.13 -10.86 8.57
C ARG A 398 -8.75 -9.47 8.45
N TYR A 399 -8.87 -8.74 9.56
CA TYR A 399 -9.55 -7.43 9.61
C TYR A 399 -9.01 -6.40 8.61
N LYS A 400 -7.73 -6.45 8.24
CA LYS A 400 -7.11 -5.54 7.27
C LYS A 400 -7.64 -5.68 5.84
N GLU A 401 -8.30 -6.80 5.55
CA GLU A 401 -8.85 -7.12 4.23
C GLU A 401 -10.35 -6.83 4.12
N TRP A 402 -10.98 -6.36 5.20
CA TRP A 402 -12.42 -6.13 5.23
C TRP A 402 -12.86 -4.95 4.38
N ASP A 403 -14.05 -5.09 3.79
CA ASP A 403 -14.82 -4.00 3.22
C ASP A 403 -16.10 -3.75 4.05
N LEU A 404 -16.91 -2.79 3.63
CA LEU A 404 -18.18 -2.48 4.29
C LEU A 404 -19.15 -3.68 4.31
N SER A 405 -19.11 -4.55 3.30
CA SER A 405 -20.00 -5.71 3.23
C SER A 405 -19.68 -6.76 4.29
N ILE A 406 -18.39 -6.96 4.59
CA ILE A 406 -17.95 -7.84 5.67
C ILE A 406 -18.30 -7.25 7.04
N LEU A 407 -18.18 -5.93 7.19
CA LEU A 407 -18.58 -5.26 8.43
C LEU A 407 -20.09 -5.31 8.67
N ASP A 408 -20.90 -5.18 7.62
CA ASP A 408 -22.36 -5.37 7.69
C ASP A 408 -22.71 -6.81 8.09
N PHE A 409 -22.01 -7.80 7.52
CA PHE A 409 -22.17 -9.21 7.90
C PHE A 409 -21.82 -9.45 9.38
N ILE A 410 -20.74 -8.85 9.88
CA ILE A 410 -20.34 -8.97 11.30
C ILE A 410 -21.39 -8.34 12.21
N ASN A 411 -21.96 -7.19 11.80
CA ASN A 411 -23.07 -6.55 12.52
C ASN A 411 -24.29 -7.48 12.62
N GLU A 412 -24.63 -8.21 11.56
CA GLU A 412 -25.74 -9.19 11.58
C GLU A 412 -25.45 -10.43 12.44
N LYS A 413 -24.17 -10.72 12.71
CA LYS A 413 -23.72 -11.93 13.42
C LYS A 413 -22.98 -11.61 14.72
N ILE A 414 -23.29 -10.48 15.35
CA ILE A 414 -22.65 -9.99 16.57
C ILE A 414 -22.68 -11.02 17.72
N GLU A 415 -23.74 -11.84 17.79
CA GLU A 415 -23.91 -12.89 18.81
C GLU A 415 -22.81 -13.97 18.75
N LEU A 416 -22.09 -14.08 17.63
CA LEU A 416 -20.99 -15.03 17.46
C LEU A 416 -19.63 -14.46 17.91
N LEU A 417 -19.55 -13.16 18.21
CA LEU A 417 -18.31 -12.51 18.63
C LEU A 417 -18.04 -12.76 20.11
N ARG A 418 -16.77 -13.01 20.44
CA ARG A 418 -16.27 -12.94 21.82
C ARG A 418 -15.74 -11.53 22.09
N ILE A 419 -15.62 -11.17 23.36
CA ILE A 419 -15.13 -9.85 23.79
C ILE A 419 -13.77 -9.50 23.14
N TYR A 420 -12.84 -10.46 23.06
CA TYR A 420 -11.55 -10.27 22.40
C TYR A 420 -11.68 -9.97 20.89
N ASP A 421 -12.67 -10.54 20.22
CA ASP A 421 -12.90 -10.28 18.81
C ASP A 421 -13.34 -8.83 18.57
N VAL A 422 -14.03 -8.22 19.54
CA VAL A 422 -14.45 -6.82 19.47
C VAL A 422 -13.28 -5.86 19.64
N SER A 423 -12.25 -6.23 20.40
CA SER A 423 -11.00 -5.46 20.43
C SER A 423 -10.36 -5.36 19.04
N VAL A 424 -10.39 -6.45 18.26
CA VAL A 424 -9.89 -6.45 16.87
C VAL A 424 -10.74 -5.55 15.95
N ILE A 425 -12.03 -5.38 16.24
CA ILE A 425 -12.89 -4.44 15.51
C ILE A 425 -12.48 -2.98 15.79
N LEU A 426 -12.03 -2.65 17.00
CA LEU A 426 -11.45 -1.34 17.28
C LEU A 426 -10.10 -1.15 16.59
N GLU A 427 -9.25 -2.19 16.52
CA GLU A 427 -8.02 -2.17 15.71
C GLU A 427 -8.31 -1.93 14.22
N TYR A 428 -9.38 -2.53 13.71
CA TYR A 428 -9.87 -2.23 12.36
C TYR A 428 -10.28 -0.77 12.23
N LEU A 429 -11.06 -0.22 13.17
CA LEU A 429 -11.45 1.19 13.13
C LEU A 429 -10.23 2.13 13.16
N HIS A 430 -9.25 1.85 14.01
CA HIS A 430 -7.97 2.57 14.06
C HIS A 430 -7.26 2.49 12.70
N TYR A 431 -7.11 1.28 12.15
CA TYR A 431 -6.52 1.07 10.82
C TYR A 431 -7.25 1.90 9.74
N ILE A 432 -8.58 1.87 9.71
CA ILE A 432 -9.37 2.63 8.74
C ILE A 432 -9.14 4.14 8.90
N PHE A 433 -9.08 4.67 10.12
CA PHE A 433 -8.84 6.10 10.36
C PHE A 433 -7.41 6.51 10.04
N ALA A 434 -6.42 5.64 10.26
CA ALA A 434 -5.03 5.85 9.90
C ALA A 434 -4.79 5.78 8.38
N TYR A 435 -5.50 4.92 7.64
CA TYR A 435 -5.12 4.56 6.25
C TYR A 435 -6.13 4.92 5.14
N LEU A 436 -7.45 5.01 5.38
CA LEU A 436 -8.43 5.37 4.33
C LEU A 436 -8.41 6.87 3.99
N HIS A 437 -8.83 7.21 2.76
CA HIS A 437 -8.66 8.56 2.21
C HIS A 437 -9.92 9.42 2.19
N THR A 438 -11.13 8.86 2.26
CA THR A 438 -12.37 9.65 2.21
C THR A 438 -13.05 9.75 3.58
N ASN A 439 -13.39 10.97 3.99
CA ASN A 439 -14.09 11.21 5.26
C ASN A 439 -15.47 10.54 5.30
N ALA A 440 -16.13 10.40 4.15
CA ALA A 440 -17.43 9.75 4.05
C ALA A 440 -17.36 8.24 4.36
N GLU A 441 -16.35 7.53 3.86
CA GLU A 441 -16.17 6.10 4.15
C GLU A 441 -15.73 5.88 5.59
N LYS A 442 -14.81 6.70 6.10
CA LYS A 442 -14.41 6.68 7.53
C LYS A 442 -15.62 6.83 8.45
N TYR A 443 -16.49 7.78 8.16
CA TYR A 443 -17.69 7.99 8.96
C TYR A 443 -18.68 6.83 8.88
N ARG A 444 -18.86 6.21 7.70
CA ARG A 444 -19.70 5.00 7.54
C ARG A 444 -19.16 3.82 8.34
N VAL A 445 -17.85 3.60 8.31
CA VAL A 445 -17.21 2.55 9.12
C VAL A 445 -17.39 2.84 10.61
N TYR A 446 -17.14 4.09 11.04
CA TYR A 446 -17.34 4.51 12.41
C TYR A 446 -18.77 4.24 12.91
N VAL A 447 -19.79 4.66 12.15
CA VAL A 447 -21.20 4.41 12.50
C VAL A 447 -21.48 2.90 12.62
N SER A 448 -20.90 2.10 11.74
CA SER A 448 -21.09 0.65 11.72
C SER A 448 -20.40 -0.05 12.89
N VAL A 449 -19.21 0.40 13.30
CA VAL A 449 -18.53 -0.09 14.51
C VAL A 449 -19.27 0.37 15.76
N LEU A 450 -19.76 1.61 15.80
CA LEU A 450 -20.53 2.12 16.93
C LEU A 450 -21.80 1.30 17.20
N ARG A 451 -22.46 0.80 16.14
CA ARG A 451 -23.59 -0.14 16.27
C ARG A 451 -23.22 -1.44 16.99
N ILE A 452 -22.00 -1.94 16.81
CA ILE A 452 -21.48 -3.12 17.51
C ILE A 452 -21.22 -2.76 18.99
N LEU A 453 -20.54 -1.64 19.24
CA LEU A 453 -20.18 -1.22 20.59
C LEU A 453 -21.40 -0.95 21.49
N ILE A 454 -22.46 -0.35 20.95
CA ILE A 454 -23.69 -0.04 21.72
C ILE A 454 -24.44 -1.31 22.16
N GLN A 455 -24.20 -2.45 21.49
CA GLN A 455 -24.83 -3.72 21.86
C GLN A 455 -24.12 -4.44 23.01
N LEU A 456 -22.89 -4.03 23.36
CA LEU A 456 -22.13 -4.59 24.48
C LEU A 456 -22.71 -4.19 25.83
N THR A 457 -22.48 -5.01 26.86
CA THR A 457 -22.70 -4.58 28.25
C THR A 457 -21.73 -3.44 28.60
N VAL A 458 -22.06 -2.61 29.61
CA VAL A 458 -21.16 -1.51 30.03
C VAL A 458 -19.79 -2.04 30.44
N ASN A 459 -19.74 -3.18 31.12
CA ASN A 459 -18.49 -3.80 31.56
C ASN A 459 -17.65 -4.31 30.38
N ASP A 460 -18.28 -4.93 29.38
CA ASP A 460 -17.56 -5.39 28.18
C ASP A 460 -17.07 -4.22 27.34
N LEU A 461 -17.90 -3.18 27.17
CA LEU A 461 -17.51 -1.95 26.49
C LEU A 461 -16.34 -1.28 27.21
N HIS A 462 -16.41 -1.19 28.53
CA HIS A 462 -15.33 -0.65 29.35
C HIS A 462 -14.02 -1.41 29.13
N TYR A 463 -14.05 -2.73 29.23
CA TYR A 463 -12.87 -3.58 29.01
C TYR A 463 -12.26 -3.38 27.62
N VAL A 464 -13.09 -3.37 26.58
CA VAL A 464 -12.63 -3.19 25.19
C VAL A 464 -12.03 -1.79 24.98
N VAL A 465 -12.68 -0.74 25.49
CA VAL A 465 -12.16 0.65 25.41
C VAL A 465 -10.88 0.79 26.23
N GLN A 466 -10.79 0.17 27.39
CA GLN A 466 -9.60 0.19 28.24
C GLN A 466 -8.38 -0.43 27.52
N ASN A 467 -8.55 -1.61 26.91
CA ASN A 467 -7.50 -2.25 26.12
C ASN A 467 -7.06 -1.38 24.94
N TYR A 468 -8.00 -0.70 24.27
CA TYR A 468 -7.68 0.20 23.17
C TYR A 468 -6.87 1.42 23.64
N VAL A 469 -7.29 2.05 24.73
CA VAL A 469 -6.60 3.20 25.31
C VAL A 469 -5.21 2.83 25.80
N GLU A 470 -5.03 1.66 26.41
CA GLU A 470 -3.71 1.17 26.83
C GLU A 470 -2.73 1.06 25.66
N GLN A 471 -3.22 0.65 24.48
CA GLN A 471 -2.39 0.45 23.29
C GLN A 471 -2.15 1.74 22.50
N HIS A 472 -3.16 2.61 22.38
CA HIS A 472 -3.17 3.73 21.44
C HIS A 472 -3.33 5.10 22.13
N PHE A 473 -2.87 5.25 23.37
CA PHE A 473 -3.04 6.50 24.14
C PHE A 473 -2.38 7.71 23.46
N ASP A 474 -1.17 7.56 22.93
CA ASP A 474 -0.38 8.66 22.34
C ASP A 474 -0.66 8.86 20.84
N ASP A 475 -1.19 7.84 20.15
CA ASP A 475 -1.36 7.80 18.70
C ASP A 475 -2.79 7.43 18.29
N ASN A 476 -3.80 8.06 18.90
CA ASN A 476 -5.21 7.79 18.60
C ASN A 476 -5.72 8.58 17.37
N PRO A 477 -5.94 7.95 16.20
CA PRO A 477 -6.45 8.64 15.01
C PRO A 477 -7.94 8.99 15.11
N LEU A 478 -8.65 8.48 16.13
CA LEU A 478 -10.08 8.74 16.35
C LEU A 478 -10.36 10.13 16.93
N GLU A 479 -9.32 10.83 17.40
CA GLU A 479 -9.43 12.21 17.93
C GLU A 479 -10.11 13.16 16.92
N TYR A 480 -9.97 12.89 15.63
CA TYR A 480 -10.65 13.65 14.57
C TYR A 480 -12.18 13.66 14.70
N LEU A 481 -12.77 12.64 15.31
CA LEU A 481 -14.22 12.54 15.54
C LEU A 481 -14.67 13.17 16.86
N TYR A 482 -13.72 13.50 17.75
CA TYR A 482 -14.04 14.11 19.03
C TYR A 482 -14.55 15.54 18.84
N ASN A 483 -15.64 15.87 19.54
CA ASN A 483 -16.21 17.20 19.55
C ASN A 483 -16.26 17.72 20.98
N GLU A 484 -15.38 18.67 21.28
CA GLU A 484 -15.24 19.30 22.60
C GLU A 484 -16.55 19.90 23.10
N ARG A 485 -17.28 20.63 22.24
CA ARG A 485 -18.54 21.26 22.61
C ARG A 485 -19.59 20.22 23.03
N CYS A 486 -19.69 19.13 22.28
CA CYS A 486 -20.61 18.04 22.62
C CYS A 486 -20.23 17.37 23.95
N PHE A 487 -18.93 17.26 24.25
CA PHE A 487 -18.46 16.74 25.53
C PHE A 487 -18.80 17.68 26.69
N THR A 488 -18.55 18.98 26.55
CA THR A 488 -18.92 19.98 27.58
C THR A 488 -20.43 19.99 27.83
N GLU A 489 -21.25 20.01 26.77
CA GLU A 489 -22.72 19.93 26.91
C GLU A 489 -23.18 18.62 27.55
N PHE A 490 -22.46 17.51 27.33
CA PHE A 490 -22.73 16.24 28.00
C PHE A 490 -22.43 16.32 29.50
N ILE A 491 -21.27 16.86 29.89
CA ILE A 491 -20.90 17.02 31.30
C ILE A 491 -21.88 17.94 32.03
N GLU A 492 -22.23 19.10 31.44
CA GLU A 492 -23.19 20.05 32.02
C GLU A 492 -24.59 19.46 32.22
N LYS A 493 -25.02 18.54 31.35
CA LYS A 493 -26.34 17.88 31.41
C LYS A 493 -26.33 16.58 32.18
N SER A 494 -25.16 15.98 32.38
CA SER A 494 -25.03 14.67 33.01
C SER A 494 -25.42 14.73 34.48
N SER A 495 -26.15 13.72 34.92
CA SER A 495 -26.58 13.58 36.32
C SER A 495 -25.51 12.93 37.21
N PHE A 496 -24.29 12.79 36.70
CA PHE A 496 -23.06 12.51 37.45
C PHE A 496 -22.87 13.41 38.68
N MET A 497 -23.57 14.54 38.76
CA MET A 497 -23.39 15.58 39.76
C MET A 497 -24.53 15.70 40.79
N ASP A 498 -25.67 15.04 40.60
CA ASP A 498 -26.81 15.12 41.54
C ASP A 498 -27.48 13.74 41.78
N PRO A 499 -27.38 13.16 42.99
CA PRO A 499 -27.78 11.77 43.27
C PRO A 499 -29.31 11.51 43.31
N CYS A 500 -30.15 12.55 43.25
CA CYS A 500 -31.55 12.44 43.64
C CYS A 500 -32.52 11.89 42.57
N GLU A 501 -32.14 11.79 41.28
CA GLU A 501 -33.09 11.43 40.20
C GLU A 501 -32.61 10.32 39.24
N MET A 502 -31.67 9.47 39.67
CA MET A 502 -31.04 8.50 38.78
C MET A 502 -31.72 7.12 38.76
N THR A 503 -32.27 6.74 37.59
CA THR A 503 -32.62 5.34 37.31
C THR A 503 -31.41 4.58 36.75
N ASP A 504 -31.31 3.27 37.01
CA ASP A 504 -30.20 2.43 36.53
C ASP A 504 -30.04 2.47 35.00
N LEU A 505 -31.14 2.64 34.26
CA LEU A 505 -31.13 2.74 32.80
C LEU A 505 -30.44 4.02 32.31
N VAL A 506 -30.76 5.17 32.93
CA VAL A 506 -30.16 6.47 32.59
C VAL A 506 -28.67 6.44 32.90
N ARG A 507 -28.29 5.92 34.08
CA ARG A 507 -26.88 5.73 34.47
C ARG A 507 -26.10 4.85 33.48
N THR A 508 -26.71 3.75 33.03
CA THR A 508 -26.10 2.84 32.03
C THR A 508 -25.85 3.56 30.71
N GLN A 509 -26.77 4.43 30.26
CA GLN A 509 -26.62 5.19 29.02
C GLN A 509 -25.55 6.28 29.14
N GLU A 510 -25.51 7.02 30.25
CA GLU A 510 -24.47 8.03 30.50
C GLU A 510 -23.08 7.41 30.53
N LEU A 511 -22.90 6.25 31.19
CA LEU A 511 -21.62 5.52 31.21
C LEU A 511 -21.18 5.07 29.81
N ARG A 512 -22.11 4.62 28.96
CA ARG A 512 -21.80 4.26 27.57
C ARG A 512 -21.34 5.48 26.78
N ILE A 513 -22.04 6.61 26.92
CA ILE A 513 -21.67 7.86 26.23
C ILE A 513 -20.28 8.31 26.68
N LEU A 514 -20.00 8.25 27.99
CA LEU A 514 -18.69 8.55 28.56
C LEU A 514 -17.58 7.65 27.98
N LEU A 515 -17.81 6.34 27.91
CA LEU A 515 -16.87 5.38 27.32
C LEU A 515 -16.57 5.67 25.84
N ILE A 516 -17.59 6.10 25.07
CA ILE A 516 -17.38 6.52 23.69
C ILE A 516 -16.54 7.81 23.63
N PHE A 517 -16.77 8.79 24.50
CA PHE A 517 -15.91 9.98 24.55
C PHE A 517 -14.46 9.64 24.88
N ILE A 518 -14.23 8.73 25.84
CA ILE A 518 -12.89 8.23 26.20
C ILE A 518 -12.24 7.52 25.00
N LEU A 519 -12.98 6.70 24.26
CA LEU A 519 -12.48 6.03 23.04
C LEU A 519 -12.05 7.04 21.97
N LEU A 520 -12.84 8.10 21.77
CA LEU A 520 -12.57 9.09 20.73
C LEU A 520 -11.38 9.99 21.07
N ASN A 521 -11.24 10.44 22.31
CA ASN A 521 -10.09 11.23 22.74
C ASN A 521 -9.83 11.03 24.25
N SER A 522 -9.07 10.00 24.59
CA SER A 522 -8.74 9.66 25.97
C SER A 522 -7.93 10.75 26.65
N LYS A 523 -6.99 11.38 25.93
CA LYS A 523 -6.11 12.40 26.49
C LYS A 523 -6.90 13.63 26.94
N GLU A 524 -7.75 14.18 26.07
CA GLU A 524 -8.54 15.37 26.36
C GLU A 524 -9.58 15.11 27.45
N VAL A 525 -10.32 14.00 27.33
CA VAL A 525 -11.40 13.65 28.27
C VAL A 525 -10.86 13.40 29.68
N LEU A 526 -9.82 12.57 29.81
CA LEU A 526 -9.23 12.27 31.11
C LEU A 526 -8.51 13.48 31.72
N SER A 527 -7.91 14.35 30.89
CA SER A 527 -7.30 15.60 31.39
C SER A 527 -8.37 16.54 31.94
N LYS A 528 -9.52 16.67 31.26
CA LYS A 528 -10.63 17.50 31.73
C LYS A 528 -11.19 17.04 33.07
N PHE A 529 -11.34 15.73 33.30
CA PHE A 529 -11.75 15.24 34.62
C PHE A 529 -10.78 15.63 35.74
N VAL A 530 -9.47 15.50 35.51
CA VAL A 530 -8.45 15.93 36.47
C VAL A 530 -8.52 17.45 36.71
N MET A 531 -8.70 18.22 35.64
CA MET A 531 -8.84 19.69 35.70
C MET A 531 -10.08 20.13 36.48
N TYR A 532 -11.20 19.45 36.27
CA TYR A 532 -12.45 19.69 36.97
C TYR A 532 -12.35 19.39 38.46
N GLU A 533 -11.63 18.34 38.83
CA GLU A 533 -11.44 17.96 40.24
C GLU A 533 -10.45 18.89 40.96
N ILE A 534 -9.38 19.34 40.28
CA ILE A 534 -8.45 20.35 40.82
C ILE A 534 -9.08 21.75 40.86
N GLY A 535 -9.96 22.06 39.89
CA GLY A 535 -10.68 23.31 39.77
C GLY A 535 -11.74 23.53 40.85
N VAL A 536 -12.25 24.77 40.97
CA VAL A 536 -13.34 25.11 41.92
C VAL A 536 -14.73 24.76 41.36
N GLU A 537 -14.79 24.21 40.14
CA GLU A 537 -16.04 23.98 39.40
C GLU A 537 -16.87 22.81 39.96
N PHE A 538 -16.27 21.89 40.72
CA PHE A 538 -16.97 20.76 41.33
C PHE A 538 -16.77 20.72 42.85
N SER A 539 -17.83 20.47 43.61
CA SER A 539 -17.78 20.44 45.08
C SER A 539 -17.40 19.08 45.66
N ASN A 540 -17.36 18.03 44.85
CA ASN A 540 -17.19 16.64 45.29
C ASN A 540 -15.99 15.98 44.60
N ASP A 541 -15.31 15.08 45.33
CA ASP A 541 -14.19 14.23 44.88
C ASP A 541 -14.68 13.16 43.89
N PHE A 542 -15.17 13.62 42.75
CA PHE A 542 -15.91 12.85 41.75
C PHE A 542 -15.13 11.66 41.19
N MET A 543 -13.80 11.75 41.03
CA MET A 543 -13.00 10.61 40.55
C MET A 543 -12.75 9.56 41.64
N PHE A 544 -12.99 9.91 42.90
CA PHE A 544 -12.74 9.04 44.05
C PHE A 544 -13.99 8.37 44.63
N GLU A 545 -15.19 8.73 44.17
CA GLU A 545 -16.44 8.04 44.50
C GLU A 545 -16.47 6.58 44.01
N GLU A 546 -17.08 5.67 44.78
CA GLU A 546 -17.17 4.23 44.45
C GLU A 546 -17.81 3.96 43.07
N ASN A 547 -18.72 4.84 42.66
CA ASN A 547 -19.46 4.75 41.40
C ASN A 547 -18.60 5.04 40.15
N MET A 548 -17.39 5.58 40.31
CA MET A 548 -16.47 5.95 39.21
C MET A 548 -15.17 5.15 39.19
N SER A 549 -15.16 3.97 39.82
CA SER A 549 -14.07 2.98 39.72
C SER A 549 -13.63 2.68 38.27
N LEU A 550 -14.56 2.78 37.33
CA LEU A 550 -14.33 2.66 35.89
C LEU A 550 -13.33 3.71 35.37
N VAL A 551 -13.52 4.99 35.71
CA VAL A 551 -12.63 6.07 35.23
C VAL A 551 -11.25 5.94 35.89
N ARG A 552 -11.22 5.56 37.18
CA ARG A 552 -9.98 5.30 37.93
C ARG A 552 -9.08 4.27 37.25
N SER A 553 -9.65 3.24 36.65
CA SER A 553 -8.89 2.17 35.98
C SER A 553 -8.08 2.67 34.77
N TYR A 554 -8.51 3.76 34.10
CA TYR A 554 -7.76 4.34 32.98
C TYR A 554 -6.51 5.07 33.46
N TYR A 555 -6.60 5.78 34.59
CA TYR A 555 -5.46 6.50 35.18
C TYR A 555 -4.32 5.59 35.61
N THR A 556 -4.64 4.34 35.96
CA THR A 556 -3.67 3.30 36.33
C THR A 556 -3.01 2.59 35.14
N LEU A 557 -3.49 2.80 33.91
CA LEU A 557 -2.87 2.20 32.73
C LEU A 557 -1.47 2.75 32.50
N ASN A 558 -0.57 1.92 31.99
CA ASN A 558 0.79 2.32 31.65
C ASN A 558 0.84 2.81 30.20
N SER A 559 1.31 4.03 29.99
CA SER A 559 1.75 4.51 28.67
C SER A 559 3.25 4.79 28.74
N ASN A 560 4.03 4.03 27.98
CA ASN A 560 5.50 4.08 28.00
C ASN A 560 6.10 3.82 29.40
N GLN A 561 6.81 4.78 29.98
CA GLN A 561 7.54 4.67 31.26
C GLN A 561 6.74 5.17 32.48
N CYS A 562 5.53 5.71 32.28
CA CYS A 562 4.71 6.29 33.34
C CYS A 562 3.25 5.82 33.21
N ASN A 563 2.47 5.89 34.29
CA ASN A 563 1.02 5.72 34.18
C ASN A 563 0.36 6.96 33.56
N ILE A 564 -0.83 6.79 32.97
CA ILE A 564 -1.58 7.84 32.26
C ILE A 564 -1.79 9.07 33.15
N LEU A 565 -2.09 8.88 34.44
CA LEU A 565 -2.26 10.01 35.37
C LEU A 565 -1.01 10.86 35.51
N MET A 566 0.17 10.24 35.64
CA MET A 566 1.43 10.98 35.74
C MET A 566 1.73 11.76 34.46
N TYR A 567 1.39 11.18 33.31
CA TYR A 567 1.51 11.86 32.02
C TYR A 567 0.60 13.11 31.96
N ILE A 568 -0.67 12.98 32.35
CA ILE A 568 -1.63 14.08 32.38
C ILE A 568 -1.20 15.17 33.36
N LEU A 569 -0.79 14.79 34.59
CA LEU A 569 -0.33 15.75 35.60
C LEU A 569 0.91 16.51 35.14
N LYS A 570 1.84 15.83 34.46
CA LYS A 570 3.00 16.48 33.84
C LYS A 570 2.55 17.50 32.79
N ASP A 571 1.63 17.15 31.91
CA ASP A 571 1.12 18.06 30.87
C ASP A 571 0.45 19.29 31.51
N ILE A 572 -0.43 19.07 32.49
CA ILE A 572 -1.13 20.14 33.22
C ILE A 572 -0.16 21.08 33.96
N ILE A 573 0.81 20.55 34.71
CA ILE A 573 1.75 21.35 35.50
C ILE A 573 2.73 22.13 34.60
N PHE A 574 3.31 21.47 33.60
CA PHE A 574 4.38 22.07 32.79
C PHE A 574 3.87 22.88 31.59
N VAL A 575 2.75 22.50 30.98
CA VAL A 575 2.21 23.16 29.78
C VAL A 575 1.16 24.20 30.14
N GLN A 576 0.24 23.88 31.06
CA GLN A 576 -0.88 24.78 31.41
C GLN A 576 -0.58 25.73 32.57
N ARG A 577 0.56 25.56 33.27
CA ARG A 577 1.08 26.46 34.34
C ARG A 577 0.07 26.78 35.44
N ILE A 578 -0.67 25.77 35.90
CA ILE A 578 -1.66 25.95 36.97
C ILE A 578 -0.96 26.26 38.29
N ILE A 579 -1.48 27.26 39.01
CA ILE A 579 -1.03 27.61 40.36
C ILE A 579 -1.51 26.48 41.30
N LEU A 580 -0.56 25.80 41.94
CA LEU A 580 -0.81 24.75 42.93
C LEU A 580 -1.74 25.29 44.03
N CYS A 581 -3.03 24.95 43.96
CA CYS A 581 -4.04 25.32 44.96
C CYS A 581 -4.16 24.26 46.05
N SER A 582 -4.81 24.56 47.18
CA SER A 582 -5.03 23.59 48.27
C SER A 582 -5.71 22.31 47.78
N ARG A 583 -6.66 22.43 46.84
CA ARG A 583 -7.32 21.28 46.20
C ARG A 583 -6.40 20.36 45.40
N PHE A 584 -5.28 20.88 44.88
CA PHE A 584 -4.28 20.01 44.24
C PHE A 584 -3.62 19.09 45.27
N ILE A 585 -3.41 19.57 46.49
CA ILE A 585 -2.86 18.77 47.59
C ILE A 585 -3.88 17.71 48.00
N ASP A 586 -5.14 18.10 48.19
CA ASP A 586 -6.24 17.18 48.52
C ASP A 586 -6.40 16.09 47.43
N PHE A 587 -6.34 16.48 46.17
CA PHE A 587 -6.34 15.57 45.01
C PHE A 587 -5.17 14.56 45.08
N MET A 588 -3.95 15.03 45.33
CA MET A 588 -2.77 14.15 45.41
C MET A 588 -2.83 13.21 46.61
N ASP A 589 -3.38 13.64 47.74
CA ASP A 589 -3.61 12.78 48.91
C ASP A 589 -4.64 11.68 48.61
N ASN A 590 -5.69 12.02 47.85
CA ASN A 590 -6.67 11.05 47.35
C ASN A 590 -6.06 10.05 46.34
N VAL A 591 -5.21 10.50 45.41
CA VAL A 591 -4.47 9.64 44.47
C VAL A 591 -3.56 8.64 45.18
N LEU A 592 -2.86 9.08 46.22
CA LEU A 592 -1.94 8.26 47.01
C LEU A 592 -2.68 7.25 47.91
N SER A 593 -3.76 7.69 48.58
CA SER A 593 -4.57 6.82 49.45
C SER A 593 -5.26 5.70 48.67
N HIS A 594 -5.70 5.96 47.43
CA HIS A 594 -6.31 4.97 46.54
C HIS A 594 -5.30 4.18 45.69
N GLN A 595 -3.99 4.36 45.92
CA GLN A 595 -2.90 3.66 45.21
C GLN A 595 -2.96 3.78 43.67
N VAL A 596 -3.49 4.89 43.15
CA VAL A 596 -3.58 5.12 41.70
C VAL A 596 -2.19 5.38 41.10
N ILE A 597 -1.25 5.88 41.91
CA ILE A 597 0.19 5.96 41.61
C ILE A 597 0.95 5.15 42.66
N GLN A 598 1.76 4.18 42.20
CA GLN A 598 2.73 3.51 43.07
C GLN A 598 4.07 4.21 42.98
N CYS A 599 4.45 4.94 44.04
CA CYS A 599 5.81 5.44 44.19
C CYS A 599 6.72 4.26 44.55
N TYR A 600 7.48 3.74 43.58
CA TYR A 600 8.61 2.88 43.89
C TYR A 600 9.64 3.69 44.68
N LYS A 601 10.02 3.18 45.85
CA LYS A 601 11.09 3.74 46.67
C LYS A 601 12.45 3.56 46.02
#